data_AF-A0A6B2LJU0-F1
#
_entry.id   AF-A0A6B2LJU0-F1
#
_cell.length_a   1.000
_cell.length_b   1.000
_cell.length_c   1.000
_cell.angle_alpha   90.00
_cell.angle_beta   90.00
_cell.angle_gamma   90.00
#
_symmetry.space_group_name_H-M   'P 1'
#
loop_
_entity.id
_entity.type
_entity.pdbx_description
1 polymer ?
#
loop_
_entity_poly.entity_id
_entity_poly.type
_entity_poly.pdbx_seq_one_letter_code
_entity_poly.pdbx_strand_id
1 'polypeptide(L)'
;MMHGQVWNGSQDPTGWFISEKLDGFRAFWDGSKLYSKHGNVLPVPSEFTKDFPDVSLDGELWTGHNQFEKLCSILRQASDLHNSDTNLWKDVKFSVFDAPMYPGHYLERHSFARLSIPSSPNISMIPTVKCSGWAHLETMLNNIIEKKGEGIM
;
A
#
# COMPACT_ATOMS: atom_id res chain seq x y z
N MET A 1 6.68 -11.66 4.73
CA MET A 1 5.87 -10.91 3.74
C MET A 1 5.46 -11.84 2.62
N MET A 2 4.21 -11.78 2.16
CA MET A 2 3.74 -12.55 0.99
C MET A 2 4.19 -11.86 -0.30
N HIS A 3 4.53 -12.61 -1.35
CA HIS A 3 4.96 -12.07 -2.65
C HIS A 3 3.93 -12.39 -3.73
N GLY A 4 3.66 -11.41 -4.60
CA GLY A 4 2.80 -11.59 -5.76
C GLY A 4 3.39 -12.60 -6.76
N GLN A 5 2.52 -13.22 -7.54
CA GLN A 5 2.88 -14.09 -8.66
C GLN A 5 2.35 -13.46 -9.95
N VAL A 6 3.12 -13.56 -11.04
CA VAL A 6 2.66 -13.04 -12.34
C VAL A 6 1.50 -13.90 -12.82
N TRP A 7 0.36 -13.26 -13.05
CA TRP A 7 -0.78 -13.91 -13.68
C TRP A 7 -0.57 -14.02 -15.19
N ASN A 8 -0.78 -15.21 -15.73
CA ASN A 8 -0.53 -15.53 -17.14
C ASN A 8 -1.78 -15.44 -18.05
N GLY A 9 -2.91 -14.98 -17.50
CA GLY A 9 -4.16 -14.86 -18.25
C GLY A 9 -4.90 -16.18 -18.51
N SER A 10 -4.48 -17.31 -17.94
CA SER A 10 -5.14 -18.60 -18.19
C SER A 10 -6.32 -18.89 -17.25
N GLN A 11 -6.36 -18.23 -16.10
CA GLN A 11 -7.37 -18.46 -15.05
C GLN A 11 -8.50 -17.45 -15.19
N ASP A 12 -9.75 -17.87 -15.04
CA ASP A 12 -10.88 -16.94 -14.96
C ASP A 12 -10.77 -16.10 -13.67
N PRO A 13 -10.67 -14.75 -13.77
CA PRO A 13 -10.53 -13.90 -12.61
C PRO A 13 -11.87 -13.65 -11.88
N THR A 14 -12.98 -14.22 -12.35
CA THR A 14 -14.31 -14.03 -11.74
C THR A 14 -14.29 -14.43 -10.27
N GLY A 15 -14.65 -13.48 -9.42
CA GLY A 15 -14.70 -13.65 -7.97
C GLY A 15 -13.41 -13.34 -7.23
N TRP A 16 -12.31 -13.05 -7.94
CA TRP A 16 -11.08 -12.55 -7.33
C TRP A 16 -11.30 -11.15 -6.75
N PHE A 17 -10.50 -10.79 -5.76
CA PHE A 17 -10.43 -9.43 -5.25
C PHE A 17 -9.28 -8.74 -5.95
N ILE A 18 -9.58 -7.68 -6.67
CA ILE A 18 -8.62 -6.93 -7.48
C ILE A 18 -8.49 -5.51 -6.97
N SER A 19 -7.27 -4.98 -7.04
CA SER A 19 -6.92 -3.63 -6.61
C SER A 19 -5.89 -3.02 -7.56
N GLU A 20 -5.74 -1.69 -7.51
CA GLU A 20 -4.65 -1.05 -8.22
C GLU A 20 -3.29 -1.48 -7.63
N LYS A 21 -2.37 -1.91 -8.49
CA LYS A 21 -0.97 -2.04 -8.15
C LYS A 21 -0.34 -0.66 -8.09
N LEU A 22 0.00 -0.23 -6.87
CA LEU A 22 0.67 1.05 -6.66
C LEU A 22 2.18 0.92 -6.91
N ASP A 23 2.72 1.82 -7.74
CA ASP A 23 4.17 1.98 -7.93
C ASP A 23 4.74 2.81 -6.77
N GLY A 24 5.07 2.12 -5.68
CA GLY A 24 5.49 2.73 -4.43
C GLY A 24 6.62 1.97 -3.74
N PHE A 25 6.76 2.21 -2.44
CA PHE A 25 7.74 1.52 -1.61
C PHE A 25 7.06 0.66 -0.56
N ARG A 26 7.11 -0.67 -0.74
CA ARG A 26 6.54 -1.62 0.22
C ARG A 26 7.03 -1.38 1.64
N ALA A 27 6.07 -1.28 2.55
CA ALA A 27 6.30 -1.06 3.97
C ALA A 27 5.42 -1.98 4.82
N PHE A 28 6.02 -2.53 5.86
CA PHE A 28 5.35 -3.34 6.88
C PHE A 28 5.31 -2.56 8.18
N TRP A 29 4.12 -2.28 8.68
CA TRP A 29 3.89 -1.68 9.99
C TRP A 29 3.76 -2.79 11.02
N ASP A 30 4.55 -2.77 12.09
CA ASP A 30 4.50 -3.80 13.13
C ASP A 30 3.55 -3.47 14.30
N GLY A 31 2.95 -2.27 14.30
CA GLY A 31 2.26 -1.68 15.45
C GLY A 31 2.99 -0.46 16.03
N SER A 32 4.25 -0.26 15.65
CA SER A 32 5.12 0.81 16.18
C SER A 32 6.05 1.46 15.16
N LYS A 33 6.57 0.70 14.20
CA LYS A 33 7.55 1.16 13.20
C LYS A 33 7.22 0.57 11.83
N LEU A 34 7.64 1.30 10.80
CA LEU A 34 7.60 0.83 9.42
C LEU A 34 8.91 0.14 9.06
N TYR A 35 8.80 -0.98 8.35
CA TYR A 35 9.91 -1.80 7.88
C TYR A 35 9.84 -1.96 6.37
N SER A 36 10.97 -1.81 5.69
CA SER A 36 11.11 -2.10 4.27
C SER A 36 10.95 -3.59 3.98
N LYS A 37 10.81 -3.94 2.70
CA LYS A 37 10.81 -5.35 2.23
C LYS A 37 11.98 -6.21 2.73
N HIS A 38 13.12 -5.60 3.07
CA HIS A 38 14.32 -6.29 3.56
C HIS A 38 14.45 -6.26 5.09
N GLY A 39 13.45 -5.76 5.82
CA GLY A 39 13.47 -5.70 7.28
C GLY A 39 14.21 -4.51 7.89
N ASN A 40 14.66 -3.55 7.08
CA ASN A 40 15.23 -2.30 7.60
C ASN A 40 14.12 -1.35 8.05
N VAL A 41 14.29 -0.71 9.20
CA VAL A 41 13.38 0.35 9.68
C VAL A 41 13.39 1.50 8.68
N LEU A 42 12.21 1.95 8.28
CA LEU A 42 12.05 3.10 7.40
C LEU A 42 12.12 4.40 8.23
N PRO A 43 12.93 5.38 7.82
CA PRO A 43 13.13 6.62 8.55
C PRO A 43 11.94 7.57 8.33
N VAL A 44 10.79 7.25 8.91
CA VAL A 44 9.59 8.09 8.83
C VAL A 44 9.49 8.99 10.07
N PRO A 45 9.03 10.26 9.95
CA PRO A 45 8.78 11.11 11.11
C PRO A 45 7.71 10.52 12.04
N SER A 46 7.79 10.82 13.34
CA SER A 46 6.76 10.44 14.31
C SER A 46 5.38 10.96 13.91
N GLU A 47 5.32 12.16 13.33
CA GLU A 47 4.08 12.79 12.90
C GLU A 47 3.39 12.03 11.77
N PHE A 48 4.16 11.29 10.94
CA PHE A 48 3.62 10.47 9.85
C PHE A 48 2.86 9.25 10.39
N THR A 49 3.33 8.67 11.50
CA THR A 49 2.78 7.45 12.10
C THR A 49 1.94 7.69 13.34
N LYS A 50 1.74 8.96 13.73
CA LYS A 50 1.09 9.34 15.00
C LYS A 50 -0.32 8.75 15.20
N ASP A 51 -1.05 8.54 14.11
CA ASP A 51 -2.41 8.02 14.11
C ASP A 51 -2.45 6.53 13.72
N PHE A 52 -1.31 5.85 13.54
CA PHE A 52 -1.32 4.46 13.07
C PHE A 52 -1.80 3.54 14.21
N PRO A 53 -2.59 2.51 13.90
CA PRO A 53 -3.13 1.60 14.92
C PRO A 53 -2.06 0.66 15.45
N ASP A 54 -2.21 0.18 16.69
CA ASP A 54 -1.33 -0.85 17.29
C ASP A 54 -1.69 -2.27 16.79
N VAL A 55 -1.62 -2.46 15.46
CA VAL A 55 -1.81 -3.75 14.78
C VAL A 55 -0.85 -3.87 13.61
N SER A 56 -0.43 -5.08 13.25
CA SER A 56 0.48 -5.24 12.11
C SER A 56 -0.23 -5.14 10.76
N LEU A 57 0.30 -4.31 9.85
CA LEU A 57 -0.28 -4.02 8.53
C LEU A 57 0.79 -4.12 7.43
N ASP A 58 0.41 -4.62 6.26
CA ASP A 58 1.23 -4.64 5.04
C ASP A 58 0.64 -3.68 4.01
N GLY A 59 1.50 -2.88 3.40
CA GLY A 59 1.06 -1.79 2.53
C GLY A 59 2.18 -1.22 1.69
N GLU A 60 1.84 -0.17 0.95
CA GLU A 60 2.75 0.55 0.08
C GLU A 60 2.84 2.01 0.55
N LEU A 61 4.05 2.54 0.74
CA LEU A 61 4.22 3.99 0.78
C LEU A 61 4.04 4.54 -0.63
N TRP A 62 3.19 5.55 -0.78
CA TRP A 62 2.78 6.05 -2.08
C TRP A 62 2.50 7.55 -2.05
N THR A 63 2.89 8.26 -3.12
CA THR A 63 2.76 9.72 -3.25
C THR A 63 1.88 10.14 -4.45
N GLY A 64 1.39 9.19 -5.23
CA GLY A 64 0.61 9.43 -6.44
C GLY A 64 1.19 8.74 -7.67
N HIS A 65 0.41 8.75 -8.75
CA HIS A 65 0.83 8.20 -10.04
C HIS A 65 2.08 8.91 -10.60
N ASN A 66 3.02 8.14 -11.11
CA ASN A 66 4.27 8.64 -11.70
C ASN A 66 5.13 9.47 -10.72
N GLN A 67 5.03 9.20 -9.41
CA GLN A 67 5.77 9.90 -8.35
C GLN A 67 6.76 9.01 -7.58
N PHE A 68 7.09 7.83 -8.09
CA PHE A 68 8.01 6.90 -7.44
C PHE A 68 9.39 7.51 -7.17
N GLU A 69 9.95 8.27 -8.13
CA GLU A 69 11.23 8.97 -7.95
C GLU A 69 11.17 10.02 -6.83
N LYS A 70 10.04 10.75 -6.71
CA LYS A 70 9.78 11.71 -5.63
C LYS A 70 9.77 10.98 -4.28
N LEU A 71 9.06 9.86 -4.18
CA LEU A 71 9.03 9.04 -2.97
C LEU A 71 10.44 8.55 -2.58
N CYS A 72 11.22 8.06 -3.55
CA CYS A 72 12.60 7.64 -3.31
C CYS A 72 13.47 8.81 -2.82
N SER A 73 13.28 10.02 -3.35
CA SER A 73 13.99 11.21 -2.88
C SER A 73 13.63 11.57 -1.43
N ILE A 74 12.35 11.49 -1.06
CA ILE A 74 11.89 11.73 0.32
C ILE A 74 12.52 10.72 1.27
N LEU A 75 12.50 9.43 0.93
CA LEU A 75 13.07 8.37 1.75
C LEU A 75 14.58 8.54 1.97
N ARG A 76 15.33 8.94 0.93
CA ARG A 76 16.77 9.25 1.07
C ARG A 76 17.04 10.48 1.93
N GLN A 77 16.27 11.56 1.74
CA GLN A 77 16.45 12.77 2.55
C GLN A 77 16.17 12.52 4.03
N ALA A 78 15.18 11.67 4.32
CA ALA A 78 14.85 11.29 5.68
C ALA A 78 15.94 10.42 6.34
N SER A 79 16.66 9.58 5.58
CA SER A 79 17.81 8.81 6.09
C SER A 79 19.03 9.68 6.36
N ASP A 80 19.31 10.65 5.50
CA ASP A 80 20.61 11.35 5.49
C ASP A 80 20.69 12.49 6.51
N LEU A 81 19.56 13.14 6.80
CA LEU A 81 19.57 14.43 7.50
C LEU A 81 19.08 14.37 8.95
N HIS A 82 18.59 13.22 9.45
CA HIS A 82 17.74 13.17 10.67
C HIS A 82 16.65 14.27 10.65
N ASN A 83 16.27 14.73 9.47
CA ASN A 83 15.47 15.93 9.28
C ASN A 83 14.02 15.52 9.24
N SER A 84 13.32 15.86 10.31
CA SER A 84 11.88 15.70 10.46
C SER A 84 11.13 16.82 9.72
N ASP A 85 11.51 17.15 8.48
CA ASP A 85 10.70 18.08 7.69
C ASP A 85 9.40 17.37 7.28
N THR A 86 8.41 17.51 8.16
CA THR A 86 7.07 16.95 8.02
C THR A 86 6.40 17.40 6.74
N ASN A 87 6.83 18.50 6.11
CA ASN A 87 6.26 18.97 4.84
C ASN A 87 6.56 18.02 3.68
N LEU A 88 7.69 17.30 3.71
CA LEU A 88 8.01 16.30 2.68
C LEU A 88 7.05 15.10 2.73
N TRP A 89 6.53 14.81 3.92
CA TRP A 89 5.68 13.65 4.19
C TRP A 89 4.18 13.92 4.05
N LYS A 90 3.77 15.19 3.86
CA LYS A 90 2.37 15.60 3.77
C LYS A 90 1.59 14.90 2.65
N ASP A 91 2.27 14.59 1.54
CA ASP A 91 1.67 13.94 0.36
C ASP A 91 1.88 12.42 0.37
N VAL A 92 2.65 11.89 1.32
CA VAL A 92 2.93 10.47 1.43
C VAL A 92 1.76 9.80 2.15
N LYS A 93 1.35 8.63 1.66
CA LYS A 93 0.37 7.76 2.28
C LYS A 93 0.92 6.37 2.46
N PHE A 94 0.59 5.74 3.57
CA PHE A 94 0.69 4.30 3.76
C PHE A 94 -0.62 3.66 3.30
N SER A 95 -0.58 3.11 2.09
CA SER A 95 -1.71 2.47 1.42
C SER A 95 -1.73 0.98 1.75
N VAL A 96 -2.56 0.61 2.72
CA VAL A 96 -2.65 -0.74 3.29
C VAL A 96 -3.41 -1.68 2.37
N PHE A 97 -2.94 -2.92 2.20
CA PHE A 97 -3.65 -3.96 1.44
C PHE A 97 -3.89 -5.26 2.23
N ASP A 98 -3.19 -5.50 3.35
CA ASP A 98 -3.39 -6.72 4.16
C ASP A 98 -3.02 -6.49 5.64
N ALA A 99 -3.49 -7.37 6.52
CA ALA A 99 -3.09 -7.48 7.92
C ALA A 99 -2.54 -8.89 8.19
N PRO A 100 -1.29 -9.17 7.81
CA PRO A 100 -0.79 -10.55 7.67
C PRO A 100 -0.68 -11.32 8.99
N MET A 101 -0.69 -10.62 10.13
CA MET A 101 -0.66 -11.25 11.46
C MET A 101 -2.06 -11.53 12.03
N TYR A 102 -3.11 -11.06 11.35
CA TYR A 102 -4.49 -11.41 11.71
C TYR A 102 -4.84 -12.80 11.17
N PRO A 103 -5.45 -13.69 11.98
CA PRO A 103 -5.82 -15.03 11.53
C PRO A 103 -6.94 -15.00 10.48
N GLY A 104 -6.97 -16.00 9.60
CA GLY A 104 -8.03 -16.19 8.62
C GLY A 104 -7.59 -15.94 7.17
N HIS A 105 -8.56 -16.00 6.25
CA HIS A 105 -8.31 -15.78 4.84
C HIS A 105 -8.23 -14.29 4.52
N TYR A 106 -7.94 -13.97 3.26
CA TYR A 106 -7.70 -12.60 2.83
C TYR A 106 -8.85 -11.65 3.19
N LEU A 107 -10.11 -12.10 3.07
CA LEU A 107 -11.27 -11.25 3.36
C LEU A 107 -11.39 -10.87 4.83
N GLU A 108 -11.09 -11.79 5.74
CA GLU A 108 -11.08 -11.54 7.17
C GLU A 108 -9.95 -10.57 7.52
N ARG A 109 -8.74 -10.77 6.97
CA ARG A 109 -7.60 -9.88 7.20
C ARG A 109 -7.82 -8.48 6.61
N HIS A 110 -8.34 -8.39 5.39
CA HIS A 110 -8.70 -7.11 4.75
C HIS A 110 -9.78 -6.36 5.54
N SER A 111 -10.79 -7.07 6.02
CA SER A 111 -11.86 -6.46 6.84
C SER A 111 -11.32 -5.95 8.17
N PHE A 112 -10.47 -6.74 8.84
CA PHE A 112 -9.79 -6.33 10.06
C PHE A 112 -8.90 -5.10 9.85
N ALA A 113 -8.07 -5.10 8.79
CA ALA A 113 -7.24 -3.96 8.43
C ALA A 113 -8.08 -2.69 8.25
N ARG A 114 -9.16 -2.79 7.45
CA ARG A 114 -10.07 -1.66 7.18
C ARG A 114 -10.73 -1.10 8.44
N LEU A 115 -11.10 -1.96 9.39
CA LEU A 115 -11.70 -1.56 10.66
C LEU A 115 -10.68 -0.98 11.65
N SER A 116 -9.41 -1.35 11.51
CA SER A 116 -8.34 -0.91 12.40
C SER A 116 -7.75 0.45 12.01
N ILE A 117 -7.79 0.80 10.71
CA ILE A 117 -7.24 2.05 10.20
C ILE A 117 -8.16 3.23 10.60
N PRO A 118 -7.64 4.24 11.31
CA PRO A 118 -8.42 5.43 11.62
C PRO A 118 -8.53 6.37 10.42
N SER A 119 -9.42 7.36 10.51
CA SER A 119 -9.45 8.45 9.54
C SER A 119 -8.24 9.36 9.76
N SER A 120 -7.22 9.23 8.90
CA SER A 120 -5.98 10.01 8.94
C SER A 120 -5.49 10.31 7.52
N PRO A 121 -4.82 11.45 7.29
CA PRO A 121 -4.28 11.78 5.96
C PRO A 121 -3.17 10.83 5.48
N ASN A 122 -2.44 10.19 6.40
CA ASN A 122 -1.22 9.44 6.08
C ASN A 122 -1.40 7.93 6.01
N ILE A 123 -2.59 7.40 6.31
CA ILE A 123 -2.88 5.97 6.20
C ILE A 123 -4.27 5.76 5.59
N SER A 124 -4.37 4.80 4.68
CA SER A 124 -5.65 4.45 4.06
C SER A 124 -5.64 3.02 3.56
N MET A 125 -6.81 2.39 3.51
CA MET A 125 -6.96 1.10 2.82
C MET A 125 -6.96 1.30 1.30
N ILE A 126 -6.25 0.44 0.58
CA ILE A 126 -6.32 0.39 -0.88
C ILE A 126 -7.73 -0.04 -1.30
N PRO A 127 -8.39 0.70 -2.21
CA PRO A 127 -9.67 0.28 -2.76
C PRO A 127 -9.55 -1.08 -3.46
N THR A 128 -10.37 -2.02 -3.01
CA THR A 128 -10.43 -3.38 -3.56
C THR A 128 -11.85 -3.69 -3.99
N VAL A 129 -12.01 -4.32 -5.15
CA VAL A 129 -13.31 -4.71 -5.71
C VAL A 129 -13.32 -6.18 -6.09
N LYS A 130 -14.50 -6.81 -6.05
CA LYS A 130 -14.66 -8.17 -6.57
C LYS A 130 -14.73 -8.13 -8.09
N CYS A 131 -13.82 -8.83 -8.75
CA CYS A 131 -13.79 -8.97 -10.19
C CYS A 131 -15.01 -9.76 -10.67
N SER A 132 -15.68 -9.27 -11.71
CA SER A 132 -16.86 -9.91 -12.32
C SER A 132 -16.51 -10.62 -13.63
N GLY A 133 -15.22 -10.84 -13.86
CA GLY A 133 -14.67 -11.48 -15.06
C GLY A 133 -13.84 -10.54 -15.92
N TRP A 134 -13.44 -11.07 -17.08
CA TRP A 134 -12.49 -10.46 -18.01
C TRP A 134 -12.77 -9.00 -18.37
N ALA A 135 -13.99 -8.68 -18.79
CA ALA A 135 -14.34 -7.32 -19.21
C ALA A 135 -14.19 -6.28 -18.09
N HIS A 136 -14.47 -6.67 -16.84
CA HIS A 136 -14.29 -5.79 -15.69
C HIS A 136 -12.82 -5.59 -15.38
N LEU A 137 -12.03 -6.67 -15.39
CA LEU A 137 -10.58 -6.58 -15.21
C LEU A 137 -9.93 -5.65 -16.25
N GLU A 138 -10.26 -5.82 -17.52
CA GLU A 138 -9.73 -5.00 -18.62
C GLU A 138 -10.15 -3.53 -18.49
N THR A 139 -11.41 -3.28 -18.16
CA THR A 139 -11.91 -1.91 -17.90
C THR A 139 -11.16 -1.25 -16.76
N MET A 140 -10.96 -1.97 -15.65
CA MET A 140 -10.21 -1.46 -14.50
C MET A 140 -8.75 -1.19 -14.87
N LEU A 141 -8.12 -2.08 -15.63
CA LEU A 141 -6.73 -1.94 -16.06
C LEU A 141 -6.56 -0.71 -16.95
N ASN A 142 -7.43 -0.52 -17.93
CA ASN A 142 -7.40 0.65 -18.81
C ASN A 142 -7.55 1.95 -18.02
N ASN A 143 -8.50 2.01 -17.08
CA ASN A 143 -8.68 3.17 -16.21
C ASN A 143 -7.45 3.49 -15.35
N ILE A 144 -6.72 2.45 -14.90
CA ILE A 144 -5.47 2.60 -14.13
C ILE A 144 -4.36 3.14 -15.04
N ILE A 145 -4.20 2.57 -16.24
CA ILE A 145 -3.18 2.98 -17.22
C ILE A 145 -3.41 4.43 -17.68
N GLU A 146 -4.66 4.83 -17.92
CA GLU A 146 -5.00 6.23 -18.27
C GLU A 146 -4.54 7.22 -17.20
N LYS A 147 -4.60 6.82 -15.93
CA LYS A 147 -4.11 7.59 -14.78
C LYS A 147 -2.60 7.46 -14.54
N LYS A 148 -1.87 6.72 -15.39
CA LYS A 148 -0.44 6.39 -15.22
C LYS A 148 -0.16 5.50 -14.01
N GLY A 149 -1.11 4.66 -13.61
CA GLY A 149 -0.91 3.60 -12.63
C GLY A 149 -0.22 2.38 -13.23
N GLU A 150 0.28 1.50 -12.36
CA GLU A 150 1.21 0.43 -12.74
C GLU A 150 0.51 -0.82 -13.29
N GLY A 151 -0.66 -1.16 -12.73
CA GLY A 151 -1.40 -2.35 -13.11
C GLY A 151 -2.42 -2.79 -12.06
N ILE A 152 -2.75 -4.08 -12.07
CA ILE A 152 -3.69 -4.69 -11.12
C ILE A 152 -2.95 -5.73 -10.27
N MET A 153 -3.29 -5.77 -8.98
CA MET A 153 -3.02 -6.87 -8.05
C MET A 153 -4.30 -7.66 -7.79
#